data_AF-A0A423XLH1-F1
#
_entry.id   AF-A0A423XLH1-F1
#
_cell.length_a   1.000
_cell.length_b   1.000
_cell.length_c   1.000
_cell.angle_alpha   90.00
_cell.angle_beta   90.00
_cell.angle_gamma   90.00
#
_symmetry.space_group_name_H-M   'P 1'
#
loop_
_entity.id
_entity.type
_entity.pdbx_description
1 polymer ?
#
loop_
_entity_poly.entity_id
_entity_poly.type
_entity_poly.pdbx_seq_one_letter_code
_entity_poly.pdbx_strand_id
1 'polypeptide(L)'
;MDSSLIELLLLSLVAPVFGNSTSSLSIVIPISNDGDVVDVDFPGFGFEEASFVDYILGSDGNTNEFSLNLIESITNRTGGRPIIRLGGTSADYAKYISNQTTPALPLAVDYDDDYVGGTTIGPAYWALASLFPTAQYMVQVPLATTDVNETITWVQTALDIIGEDQIYSFELGNEPDWYSETYTGNAGYLGPPDWQGTFTNETYVGNYTEYVKAIVESVSGLPNDGKIFQAFDTAAHVAAYSAILCYKLDVGTCFDLGIDDGGYITTVAHHYYQNAGGQADDLASGLMDLAWTHWRMDFFKCQLTWLKQNRPDLPFVLSEGVLFPDPILRLEH
;
A
#
# COMPACT_ATOMS: atom_id res chain seq x y z
N MET A 1 -9.18 85.98 -0.21
CA MET A 1 -9.87 85.83 -1.49
C MET A 1 -8.81 85.81 -2.56
N ASP A 2 -8.39 84.63 -3.01
CA ASP A 2 -8.08 84.36 -4.41
C ASP A 2 -7.92 82.85 -4.63
N SER A 3 -8.27 82.41 -5.84
CA SER A 3 -8.55 81.02 -6.23
C SER A 3 -7.31 80.26 -6.75
N SER A 4 -7.50 78.93 -6.88
CA SER A 4 -6.74 77.97 -7.71
C SER A 4 -5.53 77.33 -6.99
N LEU A 5 -5.26 76.02 -7.03
CA LEU A 5 -5.33 75.03 -8.11
C LEU A 5 -5.53 73.60 -7.55
N ILE A 6 -6.04 72.74 -8.43
CA ILE A 6 -6.16 71.28 -8.34
C ILE A 6 -4.75 70.64 -8.22
N GLU A 7 -4.53 69.78 -7.23
CA GLU A 7 -3.44 68.79 -7.27
C GLU A 7 -4.02 67.37 -7.35
N LEU A 8 -3.81 66.77 -8.52
CA LEU A 8 -4.04 65.37 -8.84
C LEU A 8 -2.82 64.58 -8.33
N LEU A 9 -2.96 63.82 -7.24
CA LEU A 9 -1.91 62.95 -6.75
C LEU A 9 -1.77 61.73 -7.69
N LEU A 10 -0.68 61.68 -8.47
CA LEU A 10 -0.25 60.44 -9.13
C LEU A 10 0.30 59.49 -8.06
N LEU A 11 -0.45 58.44 -7.74
CA LEU A 11 0.09 57.27 -7.06
C LEU A 11 0.83 56.42 -8.09
N SER A 12 2.16 56.51 -8.14
CA SER A 12 2.97 55.56 -8.89
C SER A 12 2.90 54.19 -8.22
N LEU A 13 2.34 53.18 -8.90
CA LEU A 13 2.51 51.77 -8.53
C LEU A 13 4.00 51.43 -8.62
N VAL A 14 4.64 51.20 -7.48
CA VAL A 14 5.90 50.47 -7.43
C VAL A 14 5.52 48.99 -7.39
N ALA A 15 5.60 48.31 -8.53
CA ALA A 15 5.52 46.85 -8.55
C ALA A 15 6.78 46.29 -7.86
N PRO A 16 6.66 45.32 -6.92
CA PRO A 16 7.82 44.68 -6.34
C PRO A 16 8.53 43.87 -7.42
N VAL A 17 9.79 44.22 -7.68
CA VAL A 17 10.71 43.39 -8.47
C VAL A 17 11.15 42.23 -7.58
N PHE A 18 10.57 41.05 -7.76
CA PHE A 18 11.11 39.83 -7.17
C PHE A 18 12.46 39.54 -7.86
N GLY A 19 13.56 39.71 -7.12
CA GLY A 19 14.89 39.38 -7.60
C GLY A 19 15.01 37.88 -7.84
N ASN A 20 15.10 37.46 -9.10
CA ASN A 20 15.30 36.07 -9.46
C ASN A 20 16.76 35.68 -9.11
N SER A 21 16.95 35.16 -7.91
CA SER A 21 18.27 34.74 -7.41
C SER A 21 18.62 33.41 -8.08
N THR A 22 19.57 33.42 -9.01
CA THR A 22 20.01 32.18 -9.67
C THR A 22 21.17 31.58 -8.87
N SER A 23 20.95 30.41 -8.26
CA SER A 23 22.03 29.58 -7.71
C SER A 23 22.46 28.55 -8.76
N SER A 24 23.77 28.40 -8.96
CA SER A 24 24.32 27.34 -9.80
C SER A 24 24.68 26.14 -8.94
N LEU A 25 24.05 25.00 -9.18
CA LEU A 25 24.43 23.70 -8.61
C LEU A 25 25.20 22.90 -9.67
N SER A 26 26.39 22.42 -9.33
CA SER A 26 27.14 21.49 -10.19
C SER A 26 26.91 20.07 -9.71
N ILE A 27 26.33 19.23 -10.57
CA ILE A 27 26.10 17.80 -10.30
C ILE A 27 27.14 17.01 -11.10
N VAL A 28 27.84 16.10 -10.43
CA VAL A 28 28.77 15.16 -11.08
C VAL A 28 27.99 13.91 -11.42
N ILE A 29 27.88 13.59 -12.71
CA ILE A 29 27.29 12.33 -13.16
C ILE A 29 28.39 11.24 -13.09
N PRO A 30 28.12 10.10 -12.43
CA PRO A 30 29.06 8.97 -12.42
C PRO A 30 29.42 8.52 -13.85
N ILE A 31 30.68 8.15 -14.05
CA ILE A 31 31.19 7.74 -15.38
C ILE A 31 30.80 6.28 -15.68
N SER A 32 30.52 5.49 -14.65
CA SER A 32 30.00 4.12 -14.71
C SER A 32 28.54 4.09 -14.27
N ASN A 33 27.74 3.23 -14.90
CA ASN A 33 26.39 2.92 -14.45
C ASN A 33 26.43 1.70 -13.52
N ASP A 34 26.94 1.91 -12.30
CA ASP A 34 27.03 0.86 -11.27
C ASP A 34 25.77 0.81 -10.38
N GLY A 35 24.70 1.52 -10.78
CA GLY A 35 23.42 1.51 -10.07
C GLY A 35 22.59 0.27 -10.41
N ASP A 36 21.65 -0.05 -9.52
CA ASP A 36 20.67 -1.11 -9.74
C ASP A 36 19.76 -0.76 -10.93
N VAL A 37 19.37 -1.77 -11.70
CA VAL A 37 18.36 -1.61 -12.76
C VAL A 37 17.00 -1.43 -12.09
N VAL A 38 16.31 -0.33 -12.41
CA VAL A 38 14.93 -0.12 -11.96
C VAL A 38 14.02 -1.03 -12.78
N ASP A 39 13.21 -1.84 -12.09
CA ASP A 39 12.23 -2.70 -12.72
C ASP A 39 11.19 -1.85 -13.50
N VAL A 40 10.81 -2.31 -14.68
CA VAL A 40 9.77 -1.64 -15.48
C VAL A 40 8.39 -1.75 -14.82
N ASP A 41 8.20 -2.75 -13.96
CA ASP A 41 6.99 -2.99 -13.16
C ASP A 41 7.03 -2.25 -11.82
N PHE A 42 8.07 -1.43 -11.57
CA PHE A 42 8.26 -0.71 -10.30
C PHE A 42 7.04 0.12 -9.83
N PRO A 43 6.31 0.84 -10.71
CA PRO A 43 5.09 1.54 -10.27
C PRO A 43 3.94 0.55 -10.02
N GLY A 44 3.65 0.31 -8.75
CA GLY A 44 2.46 -0.44 -8.30
C GLY A 44 1.28 0.46 -7.95
N PHE A 45 0.09 -0.15 -7.88
CA PHE A 45 -1.17 0.50 -7.50
C PHE A 45 -1.75 -0.24 -6.30
N GLY A 46 -1.80 0.42 -5.15
CA GLY A 46 -2.45 -0.11 -3.95
C GLY A 46 -3.89 0.37 -3.85
N PHE A 47 -4.81 -0.54 -3.55
CA PHE A 47 -6.19 -0.23 -3.22
C PHE A 47 -6.53 -0.85 -1.87
N GLU A 48 -7.16 -0.04 -1.01
CA GLU A 48 -7.94 -0.58 0.11
C GLU A 48 -9.04 -1.47 -0.48
N GLU A 49 -9.10 -2.71 -0.03
CA GLU A 49 -9.96 -3.77 -0.57
C GLU A 49 -11.42 -3.31 -0.65
N ALA A 50 -11.92 -2.69 0.42
CA ALA A 50 -13.29 -2.19 0.50
C ALA A 50 -13.60 -1.07 -0.53
N SER A 51 -12.58 -0.32 -0.97
CA SER A 51 -12.73 0.81 -1.89
C SER A 51 -12.50 0.46 -3.36
N PHE A 52 -11.88 -0.69 -3.64
CA PHE A 52 -11.47 -1.06 -5.01
C PHE A 52 -12.63 -0.95 -6.00
N VAL A 53 -13.82 -1.44 -5.61
CA VAL A 53 -15.03 -1.43 -6.44
C VAL A 53 -15.38 -0.02 -6.92
N ASP A 54 -15.32 1.00 -6.06
CA ASP A 54 -15.66 2.38 -6.38
C ASP A 54 -14.62 3.05 -7.29
N TYR A 55 -13.37 2.58 -7.27
CA TYR A 55 -12.34 3.06 -8.19
C TYR A 55 -12.53 2.50 -9.59
N ILE A 56 -13.04 1.29 -9.76
CA ILE A 56 -13.07 0.61 -11.06
C ILE A 56 -14.48 0.50 -11.67
N LEU A 57 -15.53 0.67 -10.88
CA LEU A 57 -16.91 0.76 -11.33
C LEU A 57 -17.48 2.14 -10.95
N GLY A 58 -18.29 2.72 -11.83
CA GLY A 58 -19.12 3.87 -11.53
C GLY A 58 -20.36 3.49 -10.72
N SER A 59 -21.06 4.50 -10.20
CA SER A 59 -22.31 4.31 -9.44
C SER A 59 -23.43 3.63 -10.22
N ASP A 60 -23.33 3.58 -11.55
CA ASP A 60 -24.26 2.89 -12.44
C ASP A 60 -23.85 1.42 -12.73
N GLY A 61 -22.75 0.96 -12.14
CA GLY A 61 -22.18 -0.37 -12.33
C GLY A 61 -21.37 -0.53 -13.62
N ASN A 62 -21.22 0.52 -14.43
CA ASN A 62 -20.35 0.49 -15.61
C ASN A 62 -18.89 0.71 -15.20
N THR A 63 -17.96 0.28 -16.05
CA THR A 63 -16.53 0.46 -15.79
C THR A 63 -16.14 1.95 -15.69
N ASN A 64 -15.32 2.29 -14.70
CA ASN A 64 -14.73 3.61 -14.54
C ASN A 64 -13.52 3.78 -15.47
N GLU A 65 -13.79 4.26 -16.68
CA GLU A 65 -12.78 4.50 -17.71
C GLU A 65 -11.63 5.40 -17.26
N PHE A 66 -11.86 6.35 -16.34
CA PHE A 66 -10.78 7.21 -15.86
C PHE A 66 -9.68 6.42 -15.17
N SER A 67 -10.04 5.56 -14.22
CA SER A 67 -9.09 4.75 -13.45
C SER A 67 -8.36 3.75 -14.35
N LEU A 68 -9.08 3.12 -15.29
CA LEU A 68 -8.47 2.20 -16.26
C LEU A 68 -7.43 2.92 -17.14
N ASN A 69 -7.80 4.06 -17.72
CA ASN A 69 -6.90 4.85 -18.57
C ASN A 69 -5.70 5.39 -17.78
N LEU A 70 -5.87 5.71 -16.48
CA LEU A 70 -4.78 6.19 -15.63
C LEU A 70 -3.74 5.08 -15.39
N ILE A 71 -4.18 3.90 -14.97
CA ILE A 71 -3.30 2.73 -14.74
C ILE A 71 -2.60 2.35 -16.04
N GLU A 72 -3.32 2.29 -17.16
CA GLU A 72 -2.76 2.02 -18.49
C GLU A 72 -1.74 3.08 -18.89
N SER A 73 -2.02 4.37 -18.67
CA SER A 73 -1.11 5.45 -19.04
C SER A 73 0.20 5.43 -18.27
N ILE A 74 0.19 5.02 -17.01
CA ILE A 74 1.39 4.92 -16.17
C ILE A 74 2.23 3.71 -16.61
N THR A 75 1.61 2.54 -16.74
CA THR A 75 2.28 1.30 -17.14
C THR A 75 2.86 1.36 -18.55
N ASN A 76 2.13 1.96 -19.51
CA ASN A 76 2.64 2.16 -20.87
C ASN A 76 3.88 3.07 -20.93
N ARG A 77 4.08 3.97 -19.96
CA ARG A 77 5.27 4.84 -19.92
C ARG A 77 6.51 4.10 -19.45
N THR A 78 6.37 3.12 -18.56
CA THR A 78 7.49 2.29 -18.11
C THR A 78 7.72 1.09 -19.02
N GLY A 79 6.70 0.67 -19.78
CA GLY A 79 6.71 -0.55 -20.58
C GLY A 79 6.52 -1.82 -19.75
N GLY A 80 6.10 -1.66 -18.49
CA GLY A 80 5.83 -2.74 -17.55
C GLY A 80 4.37 -3.19 -17.53
N ARG A 81 4.08 -4.10 -16.60
CA ARG A 81 2.74 -4.60 -16.27
C ARG A 81 2.22 -3.87 -15.02
N PRO A 82 0.90 -3.68 -14.91
CA PRO A 82 0.33 -3.17 -13.66
C PRO A 82 0.50 -4.20 -12.55
N ILE A 83 1.15 -3.81 -11.46
CA ILE A 83 1.11 -4.54 -10.18
C ILE A 83 0.02 -3.91 -9.34
N ILE A 84 -1.04 -4.65 -9.04
CA ILE A 84 -2.20 -4.18 -8.28
C ILE A 84 -2.23 -4.89 -6.92
N ARG A 85 -2.08 -4.15 -5.82
CA ARG A 85 -2.33 -4.65 -4.47
C ARG A 85 -3.78 -4.41 -4.09
N LEU A 86 -4.45 -5.47 -3.64
CA LEU A 86 -5.78 -5.45 -3.04
C LEU A 86 -5.61 -5.84 -1.58
N GLY A 87 -5.77 -4.87 -0.67
CA GLY A 87 -5.46 -5.11 0.74
C GLY A 87 -5.81 -3.93 1.64
N GLY A 88 -4.88 -3.55 2.49
CA GLY A 88 -5.10 -2.51 3.49
C GLY A 88 -5.82 -3.04 4.74
N THR A 89 -6.16 -2.13 5.65
CA THR A 89 -6.76 -2.55 6.93
C THR A 89 -8.15 -3.18 6.68
N SER A 90 -8.85 -2.78 5.63
CA SER A 90 -10.19 -3.30 5.33
C SER A 90 -10.23 -4.81 5.09
N ALA A 91 -9.22 -5.39 4.43
CA ALA A 91 -9.16 -6.82 4.13
C ALA A 91 -9.02 -7.71 5.39
N ASP A 92 -8.35 -7.23 6.44
CA ASP A 92 -8.26 -7.95 7.71
C ASP A 92 -9.59 -8.05 8.46
N TYR A 93 -10.54 -7.16 8.15
CA TYR A 93 -11.83 -7.04 8.83
C TYR A 93 -13.01 -7.39 7.92
N ALA A 94 -12.72 -7.82 6.69
CA ALA A 94 -13.70 -8.28 5.75
C ALA A 94 -14.03 -9.77 5.98
N LYS A 95 -15.15 -10.21 5.41
CA LYS A 95 -15.60 -11.61 5.45
C LYS A 95 -15.89 -12.15 4.07
N TYR A 96 -15.58 -13.41 3.84
CA TYR A 96 -15.80 -14.06 2.55
C TYR A 96 -17.14 -14.78 2.50
N ILE A 97 -17.93 -14.50 1.46
CA ILE A 97 -19.22 -15.12 1.20
C ILE A 97 -19.18 -15.82 -0.16
N SER A 98 -19.11 -17.15 -0.16
CA SER A 98 -18.86 -17.95 -1.38
C SER A 98 -19.93 -17.84 -2.48
N ASN A 99 -21.13 -17.36 -2.16
CA ASN A 99 -22.22 -17.17 -3.13
C ASN A 99 -22.61 -15.70 -3.35
N GLN A 100 -21.79 -14.76 -2.88
CA GLN A 100 -22.05 -13.35 -3.05
C GLN A 100 -21.85 -12.93 -4.51
N THR A 101 -22.90 -12.35 -5.10
CA THR A 101 -22.92 -11.91 -6.51
C THR A 101 -22.65 -10.43 -6.70
N THR A 102 -22.68 -9.65 -5.61
CA THR A 102 -22.27 -8.24 -5.60
C THR A 102 -20.80 -8.17 -5.22
N PRO A 103 -19.94 -7.40 -5.91
CA PRO A 103 -18.50 -7.44 -5.64
C PRO A 103 -18.12 -7.15 -4.19
N ALA A 104 -18.65 -6.09 -3.58
CA ALA A 104 -18.46 -5.79 -2.17
C ALA A 104 -19.77 -5.26 -1.56
N LEU A 105 -20.02 -5.59 -0.29
CA LEU A 105 -21.17 -5.09 0.46
C LEU A 105 -20.82 -4.89 1.94
N PRO A 106 -21.06 -3.70 2.51
CA PRO A 106 -21.39 -2.44 1.83
C PRO A 106 -20.20 -1.89 1.03
N LEU A 107 -20.43 -0.90 0.16
CA LEU A 107 -19.36 -0.16 -0.50
C LEU A 107 -18.74 0.84 0.48
N ALA A 108 -17.46 1.20 0.26
CA ALA A 108 -16.78 2.16 1.12
C ALA A 108 -17.52 3.52 1.17
N VAL A 109 -18.07 3.96 0.04
CA VAL A 109 -18.84 5.22 -0.05
C VAL A 109 -20.21 5.19 0.65
N ASP A 110 -20.71 4.02 1.05
CA ASP A 110 -22.01 3.91 1.74
C ASP A 110 -21.93 4.37 3.21
N TYR A 111 -20.71 4.58 3.74
CA TYR A 111 -20.49 5.14 5.07
C TYR A 111 -19.81 6.51 4.97
N ASP A 112 -20.34 7.50 5.69
CA ASP A 112 -19.73 8.83 5.85
C ASP A 112 -18.39 8.79 6.63
N ASP A 113 -18.15 7.67 7.33
CA ASP A 113 -16.90 7.36 8.01
C ASP A 113 -16.28 6.16 7.28
N ASP A 114 -14.96 6.21 7.02
CA ASP A 114 -14.13 5.11 6.46
C ASP A 114 -14.18 3.87 7.37
N TYR A 115 -15.34 3.23 7.55
CA TYR A 115 -15.56 2.19 8.55
C TYR A 115 -14.78 0.95 8.13
N VAL A 116 -13.60 0.81 8.73
CA VAL A 116 -12.71 -0.32 8.52
C VAL A 116 -13.39 -1.55 9.13
N GLY A 117 -14.00 -2.35 8.26
CA GLY A 117 -14.55 -3.66 8.62
C GLY A 117 -16.04 -3.82 8.36
N GLY A 118 -16.47 -5.07 8.21
CA GLY A 118 -17.85 -5.43 7.91
C GLY A 118 -18.21 -5.46 6.42
N THR A 119 -17.24 -5.15 5.54
CA THR A 119 -17.34 -5.46 4.11
C THR A 119 -17.32 -6.97 3.93
N THR A 120 -18.24 -7.45 3.11
CA THR A 120 -18.28 -8.82 2.64
C THR A 120 -17.88 -8.82 1.18
N ILE A 121 -17.07 -9.80 0.79
CA ILE A 121 -16.68 -10.02 -0.60
C ILE A 121 -16.95 -11.47 -1.00
N GLY A 122 -16.90 -11.74 -2.29
CA GLY A 122 -17.12 -13.09 -2.84
C GLY A 122 -16.53 -13.23 -4.24
N PRO A 123 -16.93 -14.27 -5.00
CA PRO A 123 -16.43 -14.50 -6.36
C PRO A 123 -16.57 -13.29 -7.30
N ALA A 124 -17.62 -12.48 -7.11
CA ALA A 124 -17.86 -11.28 -7.92
C ALA A 124 -16.80 -10.19 -7.71
N TYR A 125 -16.11 -10.17 -6.56
CA TYR A 125 -15.00 -9.26 -6.31
C TYR A 125 -13.78 -9.64 -7.15
N TRP A 126 -13.37 -10.91 -7.11
CA TRP A 126 -12.23 -11.41 -7.89
C TRP A 126 -12.46 -11.28 -9.40
N ALA A 127 -13.71 -11.39 -9.86
CA ALA A 127 -14.06 -11.23 -11.27
C ALA A 127 -13.72 -9.84 -11.83
N LEU A 128 -13.58 -8.82 -10.96
CA LEU A 128 -13.14 -7.49 -11.34
C LEU A 128 -11.71 -7.46 -11.91
N ALA A 129 -10.88 -8.45 -11.57
CA ALA A 129 -9.53 -8.58 -12.12
C ALA A 129 -9.51 -8.71 -13.66
N SER A 130 -10.61 -9.19 -14.26
CA SER A 130 -10.76 -9.27 -15.72
C SER A 130 -10.69 -7.92 -16.43
N LEU A 131 -10.87 -6.80 -15.71
CA LEU A 131 -10.70 -5.45 -16.25
C LEU A 131 -9.22 -5.11 -16.55
N PHE A 132 -8.27 -5.83 -15.94
CA PHE A 132 -6.83 -5.67 -16.17
C PHE A 132 -6.18 -7.02 -16.52
N PRO A 133 -6.40 -7.56 -17.72
CA PRO A 133 -5.98 -8.92 -18.09
C PRO A 133 -4.46 -9.13 -18.14
N THR A 134 -3.68 -8.05 -18.11
CA THR A 134 -2.21 -8.11 -18.07
C THR A 134 -1.65 -7.82 -16.67
N ALA A 135 -2.48 -7.42 -15.70
CA ALA A 135 -2.03 -7.13 -14.34
C ALA A 135 -1.50 -8.37 -13.64
N GLN A 136 -0.60 -8.16 -12.68
CA GLN A 136 -0.39 -9.11 -11.60
C GLN A 136 -0.93 -8.54 -10.28
N TYR A 137 -1.47 -9.42 -9.44
CA TYR A 137 -2.19 -9.07 -8.23
C TYR A 137 -1.42 -9.53 -6.99
N MET A 138 -1.19 -8.59 -6.08
CA MET A 138 -0.90 -8.89 -4.69
C MET A 138 -2.24 -8.95 -3.96
N VAL A 139 -2.64 -10.15 -3.51
CA VAL A 139 -3.93 -10.34 -2.84
C VAL A 139 -3.67 -10.50 -1.35
N GLN A 140 -4.09 -9.52 -0.56
CA GLN A 140 -4.11 -9.69 0.88
C GLN A 140 -5.20 -10.70 1.28
N VAL A 141 -4.87 -11.52 2.25
CA VAL A 141 -5.79 -12.45 2.90
C VAL A 141 -5.75 -12.19 4.41
N PRO A 142 -6.89 -12.33 5.11
CA PRO A 142 -6.97 -11.94 6.51
C PRO A 142 -6.06 -12.81 7.38
N LEU A 143 -5.20 -12.15 8.16
CA LEU A 143 -4.46 -12.77 9.28
C LEU A 143 -5.08 -12.36 10.61
N ALA A 144 -5.81 -11.24 10.65
CA ALA A 144 -6.56 -10.80 11.81
C ALA A 144 -7.89 -11.57 11.99
N THR A 145 -7.90 -12.88 11.77
CA THR A 145 -9.00 -13.77 12.14
C THR A 145 -8.44 -15.03 12.78
N THR A 146 -9.25 -15.82 13.48
CA THR A 146 -8.87 -17.17 13.93
C THR A 146 -9.43 -18.28 13.04
N ASP A 147 -10.24 -17.94 12.03
CA ASP A 147 -10.77 -18.90 11.07
C ASP A 147 -9.83 -19.09 9.88
N VAL A 148 -8.85 -19.97 10.03
CA VAL A 148 -7.92 -20.35 8.96
C VAL A 148 -8.64 -20.85 7.70
N ASN A 149 -9.83 -21.47 7.83
CA ASN A 149 -10.57 -21.99 6.67
C ASN A 149 -11.15 -20.87 5.80
N GLU A 150 -11.50 -19.74 6.42
CA GLU A 150 -11.92 -18.54 5.69
C GLU A 150 -10.76 -18.04 4.82
N THR A 151 -9.55 -17.92 5.38
CA THR A 151 -8.35 -17.54 4.63
C THR A 151 -8.02 -18.53 3.50
N ILE A 152 -8.11 -19.85 3.75
CA ILE A 152 -7.93 -20.87 2.69
C ILE A 152 -8.94 -20.69 1.55
N THR A 153 -10.21 -20.45 1.88
CA THR A 153 -11.27 -20.23 0.90
C THR A 153 -11.01 -18.98 0.08
N TRP A 154 -10.54 -17.91 0.74
CA TRP A 154 -10.13 -16.67 0.12
C TRP A 154 -9.04 -16.87 -0.93
N VAL A 155 -7.94 -17.55 -0.56
CA VAL A 155 -6.83 -17.87 -1.46
C VAL A 155 -7.30 -18.71 -2.64
N GLN A 156 -8.01 -19.82 -2.39
CA GLN A 156 -8.46 -20.71 -3.47
C GLN A 156 -9.36 -19.97 -4.46
N THR A 157 -10.29 -19.17 -3.98
CA THR A 157 -11.26 -18.48 -4.86
C THR A 157 -10.66 -17.31 -5.61
N ALA A 158 -9.72 -16.58 -5.01
CA ALA A 158 -8.93 -15.58 -5.71
C ALA A 158 -8.09 -16.23 -6.82
N LEU A 159 -7.39 -17.32 -6.50
CA LEU A 159 -6.60 -18.08 -7.46
C LEU A 159 -7.44 -18.63 -8.63
N ASP A 160 -8.59 -19.23 -8.34
CA ASP A 160 -9.46 -19.83 -9.36
C ASP A 160 -10.03 -18.80 -10.35
N ILE A 161 -10.23 -17.55 -9.90
CA ILE A 161 -10.93 -16.52 -10.69
C ILE A 161 -9.96 -15.52 -11.34
N ILE A 162 -8.93 -15.09 -10.61
CA ILE A 162 -7.89 -14.19 -11.13
C ILE A 162 -6.95 -14.98 -12.05
N GLY A 163 -6.66 -16.24 -11.72
CA GLY A 163 -5.78 -17.12 -12.47
C GLY A 163 -4.32 -17.07 -11.99
N GLU A 164 -3.66 -18.23 -12.01
CA GLU A 164 -2.29 -18.41 -11.51
C GLU A 164 -1.28 -17.42 -12.10
N ASP A 165 -1.33 -17.17 -13.42
CA ASP A 165 -0.40 -16.30 -14.14
C ASP A 165 -0.53 -14.81 -13.75
N GLN A 166 -1.65 -14.46 -13.11
CA GLN A 166 -1.95 -13.11 -12.66
C GLN A 166 -1.80 -12.93 -11.15
N ILE A 167 -1.44 -13.97 -10.38
CA ILE A 167 -1.09 -13.79 -8.96
C ILE A 167 0.40 -13.46 -8.84
N TYR A 168 0.71 -12.29 -8.30
CA TYR A 168 2.07 -11.92 -7.92
C TYR A 168 2.43 -12.54 -6.57
N SER A 169 1.57 -12.33 -5.56
CA SER A 169 1.74 -12.91 -4.24
C SER A 169 0.43 -12.92 -3.44
N PHE A 170 0.35 -13.80 -2.44
CA PHE A 170 -0.62 -13.68 -1.34
C PHE A 170 0.05 -13.04 -0.13
N GLU A 171 -0.57 -11.99 0.41
CA GLU A 171 -0.09 -11.23 1.57
C GLU A 171 -0.93 -11.59 2.79
N LEU A 172 -0.30 -12.09 3.86
CA LEU A 172 -1.04 -12.50 5.06
C LEU A 172 -1.11 -11.36 6.07
N GLY A 173 -2.26 -10.69 6.10
CA GLY A 173 -2.54 -9.57 6.98
C GLY A 173 -1.87 -8.26 6.56
N ASN A 174 -2.46 -7.15 7.01
CA ASN A 174 -1.97 -5.81 6.81
C ASN A 174 -1.45 -5.25 8.13
N GLU A 175 -0.22 -4.75 8.14
CA GLU A 175 0.39 -4.13 9.32
C GLU A 175 0.23 -5.01 10.59
N PRO A 176 0.62 -6.30 10.55
CA PRO A 176 0.47 -7.23 11.68
C PRO A 176 1.19 -6.75 12.94
N ASP A 177 2.17 -5.87 12.80
CA ASP A 177 2.83 -5.23 13.92
C ASP A 177 1.90 -4.24 14.66
N TRP A 178 0.85 -3.71 14.05
CA TRP A 178 -0.16 -2.88 14.72
C TRP A 178 -1.26 -3.68 15.42
N TYR A 179 -1.32 -4.99 15.24
CA TYR A 179 -2.32 -5.83 15.90
C TYR A 179 -2.23 -5.67 17.41
N SER A 180 -3.31 -5.18 18.00
CA SER A 180 -3.39 -4.85 19.41
C SER A 180 -4.84 -4.80 19.86
N GLU A 181 -5.08 -5.21 21.11
CA GLU A 181 -6.35 -4.97 21.79
C GLU A 181 -6.63 -3.48 22.06
N THR A 182 -5.76 -2.58 21.62
CA THR A 182 -5.92 -1.12 21.73
C THR A 182 -5.76 -0.41 20.39
N TYR A 183 -5.64 -1.15 19.29
CA TYR A 183 -5.46 -0.55 17.98
C TYR A 183 -6.68 0.30 17.60
N THR A 184 -6.43 1.59 17.39
CA THR A 184 -7.41 2.55 16.89
C THR A 184 -7.00 2.96 15.49
N GLY A 185 -7.68 2.46 14.47
CA GLY A 185 -7.52 2.95 13.09
C GLY A 185 -8.32 4.24 12.87
N ASN A 186 -8.42 4.68 11.62
CA ASN A 186 -9.18 5.90 11.27
C ASN A 186 -10.67 5.80 11.64
N ALA A 187 -11.23 4.58 11.69
CA ALA A 187 -12.60 4.30 12.12
C ALA A 187 -12.78 4.08 13.64
N GLY A 188 -11.81 4.48 14.47
CA GLY A 188 -11.87 4.32 15.92
C GLY A 188 -11.25 3.01 16.38
N TYR A 189 -11.70 2.48 17.52
CA TYR A 189 -11.19 1.20 18.03
C TYR A 189 -11.53 0.09 17.04
N LEU A 190 -10.51 -0.44 16.38
CA LEU A 190 -10.70 -1.53 15.44
C LEU A 190 -10.58 -2.84 16.19
N GLY A 191 -9.48 -3.05 16.94
CA GLY A 191 -9.21 -4.33 17.61
C GLY A 191 -9.19 -5.51 16.61
N PRO A 192 -8.34 -6.54 16.75
CA PRO A 192 -8.38 -7.60 15.75
C PRO A 192 -9.76 -8.31 15.76
N PRO A 193 -10.43 -8.48 14.60
CA PRO A 193 -11.62 -9.31 14.52
C PRO A 193 -11.22 -10.72 14.92
N ASP A 194 -12.04 -11.40 15.73
CA ASP A 194 -11.76 -12.76 16.22
C ASP A 194 -10.44 -12.96 17.03
N TRP A 195 -9.71 -11.87 17.34
CA TRP A 195 -8.49 -11.65 18.15
C TRP A 195 -7.39 -12.73 18.16
N GLN A 196 -6.29 -12.45 17.44
CA GLN A 196 -5.02 -13.20 17.43
C GLN A 196 -3.97 -12.69 18.45
N GLY A 197 -4.29 -11.65 19.23
CA GLY A 197 -3.35 -11.03 20.18
C GLY A 197 -2.41 -10.00 19.56
N THR A 198 -1.54 -9.43 20.40
CA THR A 198 -0.46 -8.55 19.92
C THR A 198 0.72 -9.38 19.44
N PHE A 199 1.24 -9.03 18.27
CA PHE A 199 2.35 -9.77 17.68
C PHE A 199 3.73 -9.26 18.15
N THR A 200 4.49 -10.18 18.71
CA THR A 200 5.96 -10.14 18.81
C THR A 200 6.55 -10.84 17.58
N ASN A 201 7.88 -10.83 17.44
CA ASN A 201 8.53 -11.58 16.36
C ASN A 201 8.14 -13.07 16.42
N GLU A 202 8.11 -13.67 17.62
CA GLU A 202 7.78 -15.08 17.82
C GLU A 202 6.32 -15.41 17.52
N THR A 203 5.38 -14.60 18.02
CA THR A 203 3.95 -14.89 17.80
C THR A 203 3.52 -14.59 16.36
N TYR A 204 4.12 -13.58 15.73
CA TYR A 204 3.94 -13.35 14.30
C TYR A 204 4.41 -14.54 13.46
N VAL A 205 5.63 -15.02 13.69
CA VAL A 205 6.18 -16.17 12.95
C VAL A 205 5.34 -17.41 13.15
N GLY A 206 4.91 -17.68 14.39
CA GLY A 206 4.03 -18.80 14.69
C GLY A 206 2.72 -18.75 13.89
N ASN A 207 2.05 -17.59 13.91
CA ASN A 207 0.78 -17.44 13.21
C ASN A 207 0.93 -17.43 11.69
N TYR A 208 1.88 -16.66 11.16
CA TYR A 208 2.15 -16.58 9.74
C TYR A 208 2.43 -17.98 9.15
N THR A 209 3.32 -18.74 9.80
CA THR A 209 3.69 -20.08 9.33
C THR A 209 2.57 -21.09 9.46
N GLU A 210 1.72 -20.98 10.49
CA GLU A 210 0.51 -21.83 10.63
C GLU A 210 -0.45 -21.61 9.45
N TYR A 211 -0.71 -20.36 9.10
CA TYR A 211 -1.61 -20.01 7.99
C TYR A 211 -1.02 -20.39 6.63
N VAL A 212 0.25 -20.04 6.37
CA VAL A 212 0.94 -20.43 5.12
C VAL A 212 0.92 -21.93 4.94
N LYS A 213 1.23 -22.70 6.00
CA LYS A 213 1.22 -24.16 5.94
C LYS A 213 -0.17 -24.69 5.63
N ALA A 214 -1.21 -24.20 6.31
CA ALA A 214 -2.58 -24.64 6.10
C ALA A 214 -3.06 -24.34 4.66
N ILE A 215 -2.68 -23.19 4.12
CA ILE A 215 -2.95 -22.81 2.73
C ILE A 215 -2.23 -23.74 1.76
N VAL A 216 -0.92 -23.95 1.92
CA VAL A 216 -0.13 -24.84 1.04
C VAL A 216 -0.65 -26.28 1.06
N GLU A 217 -1.09 -26.77 2.21
CA GLU A 217 -1.63 -28.14 2.34
C GLU A 217 -3.04 -28.30 1.75
N SER A 218 -3.82 -27.21 1.65
CA SER A 218 -5.26 -27.27 1.34
C SER A 218 -5.65 -26.68 -0.01
N VAL A 219 -4.91 -25.68 -0.51
CA VAL A 219 -5.22 -24.99 -1.76
C VAL A 219 -4.58 -25.74 -2.93
N SER A 220 -5.42 -26.19 -3.85
CA SER A 220 -4.98 -26.85 -5.07
C SER A 220 -4.62 -25.83 -6.15
N GLY A 221 -3.52 -26.09 -6.87
CA GLY A 221 -3.11 -25.25 -7.99
C GLY A 221 -2.27 -24.03 -7.61
N LEU A 222 -1.78 -23.94 -6.36
CA LEU A 222 -0.84 -22.89 -5.99
C LEU A 222 0.38 -22.87 -6.93
N PRO A 223 0.76 -21.71 -7.48
CA PRO A 223 1.92 -21.62 -8.37
C PRO A 223 3.22 -21.94 -7.63
N ASN A 224 4.24 -22.33 -8.39
CA ASN A 224 5.62 -22.50 -7.92
C ASN A 224 5.74 -23.38 -6.65
N ASP A 225 4.99 -24.48 -6.58
CA ASP A 225 4.95 -25.38 -5.42
C ASP A 225 4.64 -24.66 -4.09
N GLY A 226 3.82 -23.60 -4.14
CA GLY A 226 3.44 -22.78 -2.99
C GLY A 226 4.39 -21.61 -2.71
N LYS A 227 5.46 -21.43 -3.49
CA LYS A 227 6.36 -20.26 -3.35
C LYS A 227 5.72 -19.02 -3.98
N ILE A 228 4.81 -18.38 -3.23
CA ILE A 228 4.02 -17.24 -3.69
C ILE A 228 3.57 -16.28 -2.57
N PHE A 229 4.18 -16.33 -1.38
CA PHE A 229 3.71 -15.50 -0.26
C PHE A 229 4.56 -14.24 -0.06
N GLN A 230 3.90 -13.17 0.39
CA GLN A 230 4.50 -11.96 0.91
C GLN A 230 4.41 -11.96 2.44
N ALA A 231 5.52 -11.63 3.10
CA ALA A 231 5.58 -11.52 4.55
C ALA A 231 5.82 -10.08 5.01
N PHE A 232 5.62 -9.91 6.32
CA PHE A 232 5.83 -8.72 7.15
C PHE A 232 4.76 -7.64 7.00
N ASP A 233 4.62 -7.08 5.80
CA ASP A 233 3.69 -5.98 5.48
C ASP A 233 3.57 -4.91 6.59
N THR A 234 4.70 -4.54 7.19
CA THR A 234 4.67 -3.78 8.46
C THR A 234 4.30 -2.33 8.25
N ALA A 235 3.63 -1.71 9.22
CA ALA A 235 3.27 -0.31 9.17
C ALA A 235 4.46 0.65 9.01
N ALA A 236 4.20 1.84 8.47
CA ALA A 236 5.23 2.85 8.28
C ALA A 236 5.68 3.55 9.58
N HIS A 237 4.92 3.43 10.68
CA HIS A 237 5.20 4.08 11.98
C HIS A 237 5.53 5.58 11.92
N VAL A 238 4.81 6.27 11.04
CA VAL A 238 4.99 7.66 10.63
C VAL A 238 5.15 8.64 11.82
N ALA A 239 4.38 8.47 12.89
CA ALA A 239 4.38 9.36 14.06
C ALA A 239 5.47 9.01 15.11
N ALA A 240 6.05 7.82 15.04
CA ALA A 240 6.89 7.29 16.11
C ALA A 240 8.39 7.57 15.94
N TYR A 241 8.81 8.22 14.84
CA TYR A 241 10.23 8.52 14.54
C TYR A 241 11.14 7.30 14.70
N SER A 242 10.62 6.09 14.45
CA SER A 242 11.04 4.96 15.25
C SER A 242 11.92 3.99 14.49
N ALA A 243 13.07 3.71 15.09
CA ALA A 243 13.85 2.50 14.87
C ALA A 243 13.07 1.19 15.16
N ILE A 244 11.75 1.27 15.42
CA ILE A 244 10.86 0.14 15.69
C ILE A 244 10.86 -0.86 14.55
N LEU A 245 10.98 -0.39 13.30
CA LEU A 245 11.07 -1.26 12.14
C LEU A 245 12.25 -2.24 12.25
N CYS A 246 13.32 -1.87 12.96
CA CYS A 246 14.51 -2.73 13.12
C CYS A 246 14.42 -3.74 14.28
N TYR A 247 13.35 -3.74 15.07
CA TYR A 247 13.23 -4.68 16.21
C TYR A 247 11.84 -5.29 16.37
N LYS A 248 10.79 -4.65 15.83
CA LYS A 248 9.43 -5.17 15.79
C LYS A 248 9.15 -5.78 14.43
N LEU A 249 8.74 -7.04 14.44
CA LEU A 249 8.74 -7.92 13.27
C LEU A 249 10.06 -7.79 12.51
N ASP A 250 11.16 -7.82 13.25
CA ASP A 250 12.51 -7.70 12.69
C ASP A 250 12.75 -8.85 11.72
N VAL A 251 13.07 -8.50 10.48
CA VAL A 251 13.26 -9.46 9.38
C VAL A 251 14.27 -10.52 9.79
N GLY A 252 15.45 -10.14 10.31
CA GLY A 252 16.47 -11.11 10.66
C GLY A 252 16.04 -12.07 11.76
N THR A 253 15.47 -11.53 12.83
CA THR A 253 14.92 -12.34 13.94
C THR A 253 13.83 -13.29 13.46
N CYS A 254 12.90 -12.82 12.62
CA CYS A 254 11.80 -13.64 12.12
C CYS A 254 12.30 -14.79 11.20
N PHE A 255 13.32 -14.54 10.38
CA PHE A 255 13.97 -15.61 9.61
C PHE A 255 14.71 -16.61 10.51
N ASP A 256 15.42 -16.15 11.55
CA ASP A 256 16.07 -17.04 12.53
C ASP A 256 15.06 -17.89 13.32
N LEU A 257 13.83 -17.40 13.46
CA LEU A 257 12.70 -18.12 14.07
C LEU A 257 11.99 -19.08 13.11
N GLY A 258 12.37 -19.13 11.83
CA GLY A 258 11.85 -20.09 10.85
C GLY A 258 10.63 -19.63 10.06
N ILE A 259 10.42 -18.31 9.87
CA ILE A 259 9.29 -17.79 9.08
C ILE A 259 9.19 -18.36 7.65
N ASP A 260 10.33 -18.79 7.10
CA ASP A 260 10.43 -19.33 5.74
C ASP A 260 11.13 -20.70 5.69
N ASP A 261 11.04 -21.51 6.75
CA ASP A 261 11.61 -22.87 6.75
C ASP A 261 11.00 -23.75 5.63
N GLY A 262 9.78 -23.41 5.19
CA GLY A 262 9.11 -24.03 4.04
C GLY A 262 9.54 -23.49 2.68
N GLY A 263 10.25 -22.36 2.62
CA GLY A 263 10.70 -21.73 1.36
C GLY A 263 9.57 -21.16 0.51
N TYR A 264 8.47 -20.74 1.14
CA TYR A 264 7.25 -20.28 0.48
C TYR A 264 7.20 -18.76 0.25
N ILE A 265 8.08 -18.00 0.90
CA ILE A 265 8.14 -16.54 0.74
C ILE A 265 8.80 -16.18 -0.60
N THR A 266 8.20 -15.21 -1.28
CA THR A 266 8.70 -14.58 -2.50
C THR A 266 9.05 -13.12 -2.30
N THR A 267 8.39 -12.42 -1.39
CA THR A 267 8.65 -11.00 -1.12
C THR A 267 8.61 -10.69 0.38
N VAL A 268 9.40 -9.70 0.78
CA VAL A 268 9.34 -9.07 2.11
C VAL A 268 8.83 -7.66 1.91
N ALA A 269 7.82 -7.24 2.69
CA ALA A 269 7.17 -5.96 2.47
C ALA A 269 7.03 -5.10 3.72
N HIS A 270 7.12 -3.80 3.52
CA HIS A 270 6.88 -2.78 4.54
C HIS A 270 6.14 -1.60 3.90
N HIS A 271 5.44 -0.83 4.73
CA HIS A 271 4.74 0.37 4.29
C HIS A 271 5.60 1.61 4.45
N TYR A 272 5.37 2.60 3.58
CA TYR A 272 6.02 3.89 3.66
C TYR A 272 5.06 5.04 3.39
N TYR A 273 4.96 5.96 4.35
CA TYR A 273 4.26 7.22 4.17
C TYR A 273 5.22 8.39 4.39
N GLN A 274 5.18 9.33 3.44
CA GLN A 274 6.08 10.47 3.44
C GLN A 274 5.86 11.39 4.65
N ASN A 275 4.61 11.57 5.08
CA ASN A 275 4.27 12.37 6.24
C ASN A 275 3.09 11.79 7.02
N ALA A 276 2.94 12.17 8.29
CA ALA A 276 1.69 11.95 9.02
C ALA A 276 0.62 12.87 8.43
N GLY A 277 -0.64 12.44 8.40
CA GLY A 277 -1.75 13.22 7.86
C GLY A 277 -1.67 14.68 8.32
N GLY A 278 -1.45 15.57 7.35
CA GLY A 278 -1.29 17.01 7.56
C GLY A 278 -2.59 17.77 7.28
N GLN A 279 -2.61 19.05 7.58
CA GLN A 279 -3.62 19.98 7.08
C GLN A 279 -3.17 20.54 5.72
N ALA A 280 -4.08 21.11 4.94
CA ALA A 280 -3.74 21.69 3.63
C ALA A 280 -2.56 22.69 3.70
N ASP A 281 -2.42 23.39 4.83
CA ASP A 281 -1.39 24.40 5.07
C ASP A 281 0.03 23.83 5.29
N ASP A 282 0.16 22.58 5.74
CA ASP A 282 1.44 21.92 6.01
C ASP A 282 1.74 20.73 5.08
N LEU A 283 0.76 20.33 4.26
CA LEU A 283 0.92 19.26 3.28
C LEU A 283 2.06 19.58 2.32
N ALA A 284 2.05 20.75 1.67
CA ALA A 284 3.07 21.09 0.69
C ALA A 284 4.49 21.14 1.29
N SER A 285 4.66 21.65 2.51
CA SER A 285 5.97 21.73 3.16
C SER A 285 6.45 20.36 3.64
N GLY A 286 5.55 19.52 4.17
CA GLY A 286 5.87 18.15 4.57
C GLY A 286 6.21 17.24 3.39
N LEU A 287 5.57 17.44 2.23
CA LEU A 287 5.83 16.65 1.01
C LEU A 287 7.06 17.09 0.22
N MET A 288 7.50 18.33 0.40
CA MET A 288 8.67 18.84 -0.33
C MET A 288 9.96 18.76 0.49
N ASP A 289 9.90 18.24 1.73
CA ASP A 289 11.09 17.98 2.53
C ASP A 289 11.76 16.65 2.14
N LEU A 290 12.66 16.72 1.15
CA LEU A 290 13.42 15.55 0.71
C LEU A 290 14.44 15.06 1.75
N ALA A 291 14.88 15.91 2.68
CA ALA A 291 15.77 15.47 3.76
C ALA A 291 15.00 14.58 4.73
N TRP A 292 13.74 14.91 5.00
CA TRP A 292 12.83 14.08 5.76
C TRP A 292 12.53 12.74 5.09
N THR A 293 12.22 12.75 3.80
CA THR A 293 12.03 11.53 3.00
C THR A 293 13.25 10.62 3.09
N HIS A 294 14.45 11.16 2.83
CA HIS A 294 15.68 10.39 2.89
C HIS A 294 15.95 9.83 4.29
N TRP A 295 15.80 10.65 5.33
CA TRP A 295 16.02 10.21 6.71
C TRP A 295 15.06 9.09 7.13
N ARG A 296 13.79 9.13 6.69
CA ARG A 296 12.85 8.04 6.96
C ARG A 296 13.20 6.77 6.22
N MET A 297 13.65 6.88 4.97
CA MET A 297 14.11 5.71 4.21
C MET A 297 15.31 5.02 4.87
N ASP A 298 16.09 5.72 5.69
CA ASP A 298 17.19 5.12 6.44
C ASP A 298 16.71 4.08 7.48
N PHE A 299 15.45 4.13 7.92
CA PHE A 299 14.90 3.11 8.83
C PHE A 299 14.75 1.74 8.17
N PHE A 300 14.70 1.67 6.83
CA PHE A 300 14.66 0.40 6.11
C PHE A 300 16.05 -0.24 5.94
N LYS A 301 17.13 0.47 6.30
CA LYS A 301 18.50 -0.02 6.07
C LYS A 301 18.80 -1.30 6.84
N CYS A 302 18.23 -1.48 8.03
CA CYS A 302 18.48 -2.66 8.84
C CYS A 302 17.94 -3.94 8.16
N GLN A 303 16.70 -3.92 7.66
CA GLN A 303 16.11 -5.06 6.94
C GLN A 303 16.80 -5.26 5.58
N LEU A 304 17.00 -4.17 4.82
CA LEU A 304 17.64 -4.25 3.51
C LEU A 304 19.07 -4.79 3.57
N THR A 305 19.84 -4.38 4.59
CA THR A 305 21.21 -4.89 4.79
C THR A 305 21.18 -6.38 5.13
N TRP A 306 20.27 -6.80 5.99
CA TRP A 306 20.12 -8.21 6.36
C TRP A 306 19.71 -9.06 5.15
N LEU A 307 18.71 -8.63 4.37
CA LEU A 307 18.24 -9.33 3.17
C LEU A 307 19.36 -9.47 2.15
N LYS A 308 20.08 -8.38 1.83
CA LYS A 308 21.21 -8.43 0.89
C LYS A 308 22.31 -9.42 1.30
N GLN A 309 22.51 -9.61 2.60
CA GLN A 309 23.55 -10.50 3.13
C GLN A 309 23.09 -11.96 3.22
N ASN A 310 21.83 -12.21 3.58
CA ASN A 310 21.34 -13.54 3.99
C ASN A 310 20.31 -14.13 3.03
N ARG A 311 19.50 -13.30 2.37
CA ARG A 311 18.44 -13.68 1.43
C ARG A 311 18.41 -12.75 0.21
N PRO A 312 19.51 -12.66 -0.56
CA PRO A 312 19.57 -11.79 -1.74
C PRO A 312 18.63 -12.23 -2.86
N ASP A 313 17.99 -13.41 -2.74
CA ASP A 313 16.95 -13.92 -3.61
C ASP A 313 15.58 -13.27 -3.36
N LEU A 314 15.36 -12.66 -2.20
CA LEU A 314 14.09 -12.04 -1.83
C LEU A 314 14.11 -10.53 -2.09
N PRO A 315 13.26 -10.00 -2.99
CA PRO A 315 13.06 -8.57 -3.11
C PRO A 315 12.37 -7.99 -1.86
N PHE A 316 12.68 -6.72 -1.61
CA PHE A 316 11.99 -5.88 -0.62
C PHE A 316 11.03 -4.95 -1.33
N VAL A 317 9.75 -4.97 -0.95
CA VAL A 317 8.67 -4.23 -1.59
C VAL A 317 8.14 -3.17 -0.64
N LEU A 318 7.89 -1.96 -1.15
CA LEU A 318 7.04 -0.99 -0.48
C LEU A 318 5.61 -1.19 -0.99
N SER A 319 4.86 -2.07 -0.32
CA SER A 319 3.54 -2.56 -0.74
C SER A 319 2.42 -1.55 -0.54
N GLU A 320 2.62 -0.59 0.36
CA GLU A 320 1.71 0.52 0.61
C GLU A 320 2.50 1.81 0.83
N GLY A 321 2.01 2.89 0.21
CA GLY A 321 2.60 4.19 0.43
C GLY A 321 2.15 5.27 -0.52
N VAL A 322 2.56 6.50 -0.22
CA VAL A 322 2.31 7.67 -1.07
C VAL A 322 3.65 8.20 -1.59
N LEU A 323 3.93 7.97 -2.87
CA LEU A 323 4.85 8.78 -3.68
C LEU A 323 3.96 9.60 -4.60
N PHE A 324 3.76 10.87 -4.26
CA PHE A 324 2.73 11.75 -4.85
C PHE A 324 2.71 11.80 -6.40
N PRO A 325 1.59 12.29 -6.99
CA PRO A 325 0.40 12.81 -6.30
C PRO A 325 -0.94 12.27 -6.84
N ASP A 326 -1.86 11.96 -5.93
CA ASP A 326 -3.13 12.69 -5.84
C ASP A 326 -3.66 12.55 -4.40
N PRO A 327 -4.53 13.45 -3.89
CA PRO A 327 -5.90 13.49 -4.38
C PRO A 327 -6.58 14.88 -4.43
N ILE A 328 -7.48 15.04 -5.40
CA ILE A 328 -8.76 15.74 -5.27
C ILE A 328 -8.65 17.27 -5.02
N LEU A 329 -8.53 18.00 -6.12
CA LEU A 329 -9.15 19.32 -6.24
C LEU A 329 -10.68 19.13 -6.27
N ARG A 330 -11.36 19.44 -5.16
CA ARG A 330 -12.77 19.86 -5.25
C ARG A 330 -12.81 21.18 -6.01
N LEU A 331 -13.11 21.14 -7.31
CA LEU A 331 -13.57 22.31 -8.04
C LEU A 331 -15.06 22.48 -7.69
N GLU A 332 -15.32 23.38 -6.74
CA GLU A 332 -16.66 23.89 -6.48
C GLU A 332 -17.14 24.73 -7.66
N HIS A 333 -18.38 24.48 -8.10
CA HIS A 333 -19.22 25.43 -8.81
C HIS A 333 -20.38 25.85 -7.91
#